data_AF-A0A7U6B2A3-F1
#
_entry.id   AF-A0A7U6B2A3-F1
#
_cell.length_a   1.000
_cell.length_b   1.000
_cell.length_c   1.000
_cell.angle_alpha   90.00
_cell.angle_beta   90.00
_cell.angle_gamma   90.00
#
_symmetry.space_group_name_H-M   'P 1'
#
loop_
_entity.id
_entity.type
_entity.pdbx_description
1 polymer ?
#
loop_
_entity_poly.entity_id
_entity_poly.type
_entity_poly.pdbx_seq_one_letter_code
_entity_poly.pdbx_strand_id
1 'polypeptide(L)'
;MSTSNNLPSFWSRIPLAFSAFFKTLGDAEFAARIQQGPAPVPAAAPVTPPPAPAPAPAPAPLREATPDAALQLLALLQREARLIDFTQESLAGYADADIGAAARVVHEGCAKVLREHFTIEPVRSEAEGSRVTLDAGFDAAAVRLTGNVVGQPPFKGALSHRGWRATSVRLPKLAEAHDAKILAPAEVEL
;
A
#
# COMPACT_ATOMS: atom_id res chain seq x y z
N MET A 1 -21.51 10.53 28.72
CA MET A 1 -20.99 9.62 29.76
C MET A 1 -21.57 10.05 31.09
N SER A 2 -22.54 9.27 31.60
CA SER A 2 -23.22 9.57 32.86
C SER A 2 -22.34 9.15 34.04
N THR A 3 -21.91 10.09 34.88
CA THR A 3 -21.21 9.78 36.13
C THR A 3 -22.19 9.21 37.14
N SER A 4 -22.06 7.91 37.43
CA SER A 4 -22.81 7.22 38.48
C SER A 4 -22.43 7.77 39.85
N ASN A 5 -23.37 8.44 40.51
CA ASN A 5 -23.19 9.02 41.84
C ASN A 5 -23.35 7.93 42.92
N ASN A 6 -22.24 7.36 43.39
CA ASN A 6 -22.24 6.28 44.37
C ASN A 6 -22.22 6.85 45.80
N LEU A 7 -23.35 7.40 46.24
CA LEU A 7 -23.49 7.89 47.62
C LEU A 7 -23.73 6.72 48.60
N PRO A 8 -23.10 6.73 49.78
CA PRO A 8 -23.32 5.71 50.80
C PRO A 8 -24.78 5.69 51.26
N SER A 9 -25.34 4.51 51.53
CA SER A 9 -26.72 4.33 52.00
C SER A 9 -26.91 4.90 53.41
N PHE A 10 -28.13 5.29 53.79
CA PHE A 10 -28.43 5.93 55.09
C PHE A 10 -27.86 5.15 56.29
N TRP A 11 -28.04 3.83 56.31
CA TRP A 11 -27.57 2.96 57.39
C TRP A 11 -26.05 2.85 57.48
N SER A 12 -25.33 3.02 56.38
CA SER A 12 -23.86 3.05 56.39
C SER A 12 -23.29 4.37 56.95
N ARG A 13 -24.07 5.46 56.95
CA ARG A 13 -23.64 6.78 57.41
C ARG A 13 -23.61 6.91 58.92
N ILE A 14 -24.44 6.14 59.64
CA ILE A 14 -24.55 6.20 61.11
C ILE A 14 -23.22 5.85 61.80
N PRO A 15 -22.58 4.67 61.56
CA PRO A 15 -21.30 4.36 62.19
C PRO A 15 -20.16 5.30 61.72
N LEU A 16 -20.23 5.78 60.48
CA LEU A 16 -19.29 6.76 59.92
C LEU A 16 -19.34 8.10 60.67
N ALA A 17 -20.54 8.58 61.02
CA ALA A 17 -20.71 9.83 61.77
C ALA A 17 -20.16 9.71 63.20
N PHE A 18 -20.44 8.61 63.91
CA PHE A 18 -19.88 8.38 65.24
C PHE A 18 -18.35 8.23 65.20
N SER A 19 -17.82 7.49 64.23
CA SER A 19 -16.37 7.34 64.05
C SER A 19 -15.68 8.69 63.77
N ALA A 20 -16.26 9.51 62.89
CA ALA A 20 -15.75 10.86 62.62
C ALA A 20 -15.77 11.73 63.88
N PHE A 21 -16.84 11.68 64.67
CA PHE A 21 -16.97 12.43 65.92
C PHE A 21 -15.87 12.06 66.95
N PHE A 22 -15.69 10.77 67.25
CA PHE A 22 -14.64 10.36 68.18
C PHE A 22 -13.23 10.66 67.65
N LYS A 23 -13.02 10.53 66.33
CA LYS A 23 -11.75 10.87 65.70
C LYS A 23 -11.45 12.36 65.76
N THR A 24 -12.45 13.23 65.64
CA THR A 24 -12.26 14.68 65.83
C THR A 24 -11.86 15.04 67.26
N LEU A 25 -12.33 14.31 68.26
CA LEU A 25 -11.95 14.55 69.66
C LEU A 25 -10.56 14.00 70.01
N GLY A 26 -10.15 12.88 69.38
CA GLY A 26 -8.90 12.19 69.70
C GLY A 26 -7.70 12.55 68.83
N ASP A 27 -7.89 13.19 67.66
CA ASP A 27 -6.83 13.47 66.69
C ASP A 27 -6.88 14.94 66.24
N ALA A 28 -5.92 15.72 66.73
CA ALA A 28 -5.83 17.16 66.48
C ALA A 28 -5.55 17.51 65.01
N GLU A 29 -4.80 16.68 64.28
CA GLU A 29 -4.57 16.90 62.85
C GLU A 29 -5.83 16.66 62.03
N PHE A 30 -6.59 15.61 62.38
CA PHE A 30 -7.85 15.34 61.72
C PHE A 30 -8.88 16.45 61.97
N ALA A 31 -8.97 16.97 63.20
CA ALA A 31 -9.80 18.12 63.53
C ALA A 31 -9.42 19.38 62.73
N ALA A 32 -8.12 19.65 62.57
CA ALA A 32 -7.63 20.76 61.75
C ALA A 32 -8.04 20.62 60.27
N ARG A 33 -7.99 19.40 59.71
CA ARG A 33 -8.42 19.14 58.32
C ARG A 33 -9.92 19.33 58.13
N ILE A 34 -10.75 18.98 59.10
CA ILE A 34 -12.20 19.25 59.03
C ILE A 34 -12.49 20.76 59.12
N GLN A 35 -11.78 21.51 59.97
CA GLN A 35 -11.92 22.97 60.04
C GLN A 35 -11.48 23.69 58.76
N GLN A 36 -10.41 23.21 58.11
CA GLN A 36 -9.89 23.79 56.87
C GLN A 36 -10.76 23.49 55.65
N GLY A 37 -11.65 22.49 55.73
CA GLY A 37 -12.45 22.01 54.60
C GLY A 37 -11.60 21.27 53.54
N PRO A 38 -12.22 20.72 52.48
CA PRO A 38 -11.48 20.11 51.39
C PRO A 38 -10.55 21.16 50.77
N ALA A 39 -9.25 20.88 50.72
CA ALA A 39 -8.32 21.71 50.00
C ALA A 39 -8.79 21.86 48.55
N PRO A 40 -8.78 23.07 47.97
CA PRO A 40 -9.08 23.23 46.55
C PRO A 40 -8.11 22.34 45.78
N VAL A 41 -8.65 21.37 45.06
CA VAL A 41 -7.87 20.53 44.16
C VAL A 41 -7.12 21.50 43.24
N PRO A 42 -5.78 21.45 43.15
CA PRO A 42 -5.07 22.25 42.18
C PRO A 42 -5.69 21.97 40.83
N ALA A 43 -6.24 22.99 40.18
CA ALA A 43 -6.71 22.86 38.81
C ALA A 43 -5.53 22.32 38.01
N ALA A 44 -5.66 21.08 37.52
CA ALA A 44 -4.68 20.51 36.62
C ALA A 44 -4.47 21.52 35.50
N ALA A 45 -3.24 22.02 35.36
CA ALA A 45 -2.86 22.83 34.21
C ALA A 45 -3.36 22.11 32.94
N PRO A 46 -3.94 22.83 31.96
CA PRO A 46 -4.49 22.20 30.78
C PRO A 46 -3.39 21.41 30.09
N VAL A 47 -3.45 20.08 30.23
CA VAL A 47 -2.61 19.20 29.44
C VAL A 47 -3.15 19.35 28.03
N THR A 48 -2.38 20.00 27.17
CA THR A 48 -2.66 19.98 25.73
C THR A 48 -2.75 18.50 25.32
N PRO A 49 -3.89 18.04 24.78
CA PRO A 49 -3.98 16.68 24.29
C PRO A 49 -2.88 16.46 23.25
N PRO A 50 -2.23 15.28 23.22
CA PRO A 50 -1.26 14.97 22.18
C PRO A 50 -1.90 15.20 20.81
N PRO A 51 -1.15 15.74 19.83
CA PRO A 51 -1.71 16.04 18.52
C PRO A 51 -2.36 14.79 17.95
N ALA A 52 -3.62 14.90 17.53
CA ALA A 52 -4.31 13.83 16.84
C ALA A 52 -3.44 13.37 15.64
N PRO A 53 -3.37 12.06 15.35
CA PRO A 53 -2.63 11.56 14.19
C PRO A 53 -3.10 12.31 12.95
N ALA A 54 -2.15 12.87 12.20
CA ALA A 54 -2.46 13.57 10.96
C ALA A 54 -3.29 12.64 10.05
N PRO A 55 -4.32 13.16 9.36
CA PRO A 55 -5.10 12.37 8.42
C PRO A 55 -4.18 11.70 7.42
N ALA A 56 -4.35 10.39 7.22
CA ALA A 56 -3.64 9.66 6.18
C ALA A 56 -3.85 10.40 4.84
N PRO A 57 -2.79 10.62 4.04
CA PRO A 57 -2.90 11.35 2.80
C PRO A 57 -3.96 10.71 1.92
N ALA A 58 -4.89 11.52 1.43
CA ALA A 58 -5.93 11.06 0.51
C ALA A 58 -5.29 10.36 -0.70
N PRO A 59 -5.86 9.25 -1.19
CA PRO A 59 -5.33 8.55 -2.35
C PRO A 59 -5.18 9.55 -3.50
N ALA A 60 -3.97 9.64 -4.05
CA ALA A 60 -3.70 10.51 -5.18
C ALA A 60 -4.68 10.20 -6.33
N PRO A 61 -5.19 11.21 -7.03
CA PRO A 61 -6.15 10.99 -8.12
C PRO A 61 -5.55 10.06 -9.17
N LEU A 62 -6.30 9.01 -9.50
CA LEU A 62 -5.94 8.07 -10.56
C LEU A 62 -5.94 8.83 -11.89
N ARG A 63 -4.87 8.68 -12.68
CA ARG A 63 -4.82 9.21 -14.05
C ARG A 63 -5.33 8.14 -15.01
N GLU A 64 -6.28 8.49 -15.86
CA GLU A 64 -6.64 7.67 -17.01
C GLU A 64 -5.54 7.78 -18.07
N ALA A 65 -5.01 6.63 -18.49
CA ALA A 65 -4.07 6.58 -19.60
C ALA A 65 -4.82 6.73 -20.92
N THR A 66 -4.22 7.38 -21.92
CA THR A 66 -4.77 7.42 -23.28
C THR A 66 -4.81 6.00 -23.86
N PRO A 67 -5.99 5.44 -24.20
CA PRO A 67 -6.10 4.05 -24.67
C PRO A 67 -5.30 3.77 -25.93
N ASP A 68 -5.13 4.76 -26.80
CA ASP A 68 -4.54 4.61 -28.13
C ASP A 68 -3.11 4.04 -28.10
N ALA A 69 -2.27 4.47 -27.16
CA ALA A 69 -0.90 3.96 -27.04
C ALA A 69 -0.88 2.48 -26.62
N ALA A 70 -1.83 2.07 -25.78
CA ALA A 70 -1.97 0.67 -25.36
C ALA A 70 -2.49 -0.21 -26.50
N LEU A 71 -3.51 0.26 -27.22
CA LEU A 71 -4.05 -0.42 -28.40
C LEU A 71 -3.01 -0.52 -29.52
N GLN A 72 -2.21 0.54 -29.71
CA GLN A 72 -1.12 0.53 -30.68
C GLN A 72 -0.04 -0.49 -30.32
N LEU A 73 0.38 -0.57 -29.05
CA LEU A 73 1.31 -1.59 -28.60
C LEU A 73 0.74 -3.00 -28.83
N LEU A 74 -0.54 -3.20 -28.54
CA LEU A 74 -1.22 -4.47 -28.74
C LEU A 74 -1.29 -4.85 -30.22
N ALA A 75 -1.55 -3.89 -31.12
CA ALA A 75 -1.53 -4.11 -32.57
C ALA A 75 -0.12 -4.47 -33.08
N LEU A 76 0.93 -3.83 -32.55
CA LEU A 76 2.32 -4.18 -32.88
C LEU A 76 2.67 -5.60 -32.44
N LEU A 77 2.28 -5.98 -31.21
CA LEU A 77 2.46 -7.34 -30.71
C LEU A 77 1.67 -8.36 -31.53
N GLN A 78 0.46 -8.03 -31.97
CA GLN A 78 -0.31 -8.92 -32.83
C GLN A 78 0.37 -9.09 -34.21
N ARG A 79 0.82 -7.99 -34.82
CA ARG A 79 1.46 -8.02 -36.15
C ARG A 79 2.76 -8.83 -36.17
N GLU A 80 3.63 -8.63 -35.18
CA GLU A 80 4.96 -9.27 -35.17
C GLU A 80 4.98 -10.62 -34.45
N ALA A 81 4.06 -10.86 -33.52
CA ALA A 81 4.10 -12.02 -32.63
C ALA A 81 2.84 -12.89 -32.63
N ARG A 82 1.76 -12.48 -33.33
CA ARG A 82 0.44 -13.14 -33.26
C ARG A 82 -0.04 -13.37 -31.83
N LEU A 83 0.28 -12.43 -30.94
CA LEU A 83 0.06 -12.60 -29.50
C LEU A 83 -1.42 -12.84 -29.16
N ILE A 84 -2.32 -12.09 -29.79
CA ILE A 84 -3.76 -12.22 -29.53
C ILE A 84 -4.23 -13.60 -29.98
N ASP A 85 -3.87 -14.02 -31.20
CA ASP A 85 -4.23 -15.34 -31.74
C ASP A 85 -3.75 -16.45 -30.80
N PHE A 86 -2.48 -16.38 -30.39
CA PHE A 86 -1.88 -17.38 -29.51
C PHE A 86 -2.59 -17.47 -28.15
N THR A 87 -3.04 -16.34 -27.59
CA THR A 87 -3.77 -16.33 -26.31
C THR A 87 -5.23 -16.74 -26.42
N GLN A 88 -5.84 -16.61 -27.60
CA GLN A 88 -7.23 -17.02 -27.84
C GLN A 88 -7.35 -18.48 -28.30
N GLU A 89 -6.27 -19.07 -28.81
CA GLU A 89 -6.21 -20.48 -29.18
C GLU A 89 -6.25 -21.38 -27.92
N SER A 90 -7.06 -22.46 -27.97
CA SER A 90 -7.09 -23.45 -26.90
C SER A 90 -5.94 -24.44 -27.03
N LEU A 91 -5.17 -24.62 -25.95
CA LEU A 91 -4.02 -25.53 -25.96
C LEU A 91 -4.36 -26.97 -25.54
N ALA A 92 -5.61 -27.26 -25.15
CA ALA A 92 -6.00 -28.50 -24.46
C ALA A 92 -5.80 -29.81 -25.26
N GLY A 93 -5.46 -29.74 -26.55
CA GLY A 93 -5.23 -30.90 -27.41
C GLY A 93 -3.86 -30.95 -28.08
N TYR A 94 -2.98 -29.98 -27.84
CA TYR A 94 -1.66 -29.94 -28.47
C TYR A 94 -0.62 -30.63 -27.58
N ALA A 95 0.37 -31.29 -28.20
CA ALA A 95 1.52 -31.80 -27.46
C ALA A 95 2.46 -30.64 -27.08
N ASP A 96 3.21 -30.83 -26.00
CA ASP A 96 4.19 -29.83 -25.51
C ASP A 96 5.20 -29.41 -26.60
N ALA A 97 5.55 -30.33 -27.51
CA ALA A 97 6.45 -30.04 -28.62
C ALA A 97 5.86 -29.01 -29.61
N ASP A 98 4.58 -29.15 -29.94
CA ASP A 98 3.86 -28.25 -30.87
C ASP A 98 3.63 -26.90 -30.21
N ILE A 99 3.22 -26.89 -28.93
CA ILE A 99 3.11 -25.67 -28.12
C ILE A 99 4.45 -24.96 -28.05
N GLY A 100 5.54 -25.69 -27.79
CA GLY A 100 6.88 -25.15 -27.72
C GLY A 100 7.37 -24.58 -29.05
N ALA A 101 6.95 -25.15 -30.19
CA ALA A 101 7.27 -24.59 -31.51
C ALA A 101 6.56 -23.25 -31.72
N ALA A 102 5.25 -23.18 -31.46
CA ALA A 102 4.48 -21.95 -31.57
C ALA A 102 4.97 -20.87 -30.58
N ALA A 103 5.21 -21.24 -29.32
CA ALA A 103 5.66 -20.33 -28.27
C ALA A 103 7.01 -19.67 -28.61
N ARG A 104 7.93 -20.37 -29.28
CA ARG A 104 9.21 -19.78 -29.73
C ARG A 104 8.99 -18.65 -30.73
N VAL A 105 8.11 -18.86 -31.72
CA VAL A 105 7.79 -17.83 -32.73
C VAL A 105 7.15 -16.61 -32.08
N VAL A 106 6.16 -16.82 -31.21
CA VAL A 106 5.49 -15.73 -30.47
C VAL A 106 6.49 -15.00 -29.57
N HIS A 107 7.33 -15.73 -28.85
CA HIS A 107 8.36 -15.14 -27.98
C HIS A 107 9.35 -14.28 -28.77
N GLU A 108 9.85 -14.77 -29.90
CA GLU A 108 10.77 -14.03 -30.78
C GLU A 108 10.13 -12.74 -31.31
N GLY A 109 8.87 -12.80 -31.75
CA GLY A 109 8.10 -11.64 -32.19
C GLY A 109 7.90 -10.61 -31.07
N CYS A 110 7.49 -11.05 -29.89
CA CYS A 110 7.34 -10.17 -28.71
C CYS A 110 8.68 -9.52 -28.34
N ALA A 111 9.76 -10.30 -28.33
CA ALA A 111 11.10 -9.80 -28.04
C ALA A 111 11.57 -8.76 -29.08
N LYS A 112 11.22 -8.95 -30.36
CA LYS A 112 11.48 -7.98 -31.43
C LYS A 112 10.77 -6.66 -31.16
N VAL A 113 9.46 -6.68 -30.92
CA VAL A 113 8.66 -5.48 -30.62
C VAL A 113 9.24 -4.72 -29.42
N LEU A 114 9.56 -5.44 -28.34
CA LEU A 114 10.12 -4.81 -27.14
C LEU A 114 11.47 -4.13 -27.41
N ARG A 115 12.39 -4.78 -28.14
CA ARG A 115 13.71 -4.19 -28.47
C ARG A 115 13.61 -2.99 -29.39
N GLU A 116 12.72 -3.03 -30.38
CA GLU A 116 12.56 -1.94 -31.35
C GLU A 116 11.97 -0.69 -30.66
N HIS A 117 10.92 -0.88 -29.86
CA HIS A 117 10.14 0.22 -29.33
C HIS A 117 10.48 0.66 -27.92
N PHE A 118 11.28 -0.10 -27.15
CA PHE A 118 11.63 0.24 -25.78
C PHE A 118 13.11 0.11 -25.49
N THR A 119 13.60 0.91 -24.55
CA THR A 119 14.84 0.60 -23.82
C THR A 119 14.41 0.17 -22.42
N ILE A 120 14.66 -1.10 -22.08
CA ILE A 120 14.23 -1.70 -20.81
C ILE A 120 15.47 -2.05 -20.00
N GLU A 121 15.54 -1.50 -18.81
CA GLU A 121 16.66 -1.64 -17.90
C GLU A 121 16.17 -2.10 -16.52
N PRO A 122 17.01 -2.78 -15.74
CA PRO A 122 16.61 -3.19 -14.40
C PRO A 122 16.48 -1.98 -13.47
N VAL A 123 15.52 -2.04 -12.55
CA VAL A 123 15.33 -0.96 -11.55
C VAL A 123 16.49 -0.95 -10.55
N ARG A 124 17.00 -2.14 -10.23
CA ARG A 124 18.17 -2.36 -9.37
C ARG A 124 19.30 -2.98 -10.18
N SER A 125 20.52 -2.47 -10.03
CA SER A 125 21.69 -2.98 -10.75
C SER A 125 22.30 -4.22 -10.10
N GLU A 126 21.99 -4.49 -8.83
CA GLU A 126 22.49 -5.64 -8.12
C GLU A 126 21.94 -6.96 -8.68
N ALA A 127 22.73 -8.03 -8.56
CA ALA A 127 22.29 -9.35 -8.98
C ALA A 127 21.12 -9.87 -8.13
N GLU A 128 20.23 -10.65 -8.73
CA GLU A 128 19.20 -11.36 -8.00
C GLU A 128 19.85 -12.34 -7.01
N GLY A 129 19.28 -12.44 -5.81
CA GLY A 129 19.85 -13.16 -4.65
C GLY A 129 20.88 -12.37 -3.84
N SER A 130 21.38 -11.23 -4.34
CA SER A 130 22.32 -10.39 -3.57
C SER A 130 21.65 -9.77 -2.34
N ARG A 131 22.45 -9.59 -1.27
CA ARG A 131 21.97 -8.93 -0.05
C ARG A 131 21.93 -7.42 -0.26
N VAL A 132 20.75 -6.83 -0.07
CA VAL A 132 20.50 -5.40 -0.22
C VAL A 132 20.03 -4.80 1.10
N THR A 133 20.35 -3.52 1.31
CA THR A 133 19.81 -2.71 2.40
C THR A 133 18.94 -1.61 1.78
N LEU A 134 17.72 -1.46 2.28
CA LEU A 134 16.78 -0.43 1.88
C LEU A 134 16.63 0.54 3.05
N ASP A 135 17.30 1.68 2.93
CA ASP A 135 17.30 2.73 3.95
C ASP A 135 15.95 3.44 4.05
N ALA A 136 15.80 4.25 5.09
CA ALA A 136 14.62 5.09 5.26
C ALA A 136 14.48 6.03 4.05
N GLY A 137 13.26 6.13 3.51
CA GLY A 137 12.99 6.95 2.32
C GLY A 137 13.28 6.25 0.98
N PHE A 138 13.45 4.92 0.95
CA PHE A 138 13.50 4.19 -0.31
C PHE A 138 12.22 4.40 -1.16
N ASP A 139 12.37 4.35 -2.48
CA ASP A 139 11.26 4.51 -3.42
C ASP A 139 10.32 3.28 -3.39
N ALA A 140 9.19 3.43 -2.71
CA ALA A 140 8.16 2.39 -2.57
C ALA A 140 7.39 2.11 -3.87
N ALA A 141 7.48 2.98 -4.89
CA ALA A 141 6.92 2.71 -6.22
C ALA A 141 7.86 1.85 -7.07
N ALA A 142 9.18 1.96 -6.85
CA ALA A 142 10.19 1.19 -7.55
C ALA A 142 10.54 -0.15 -6.88
N VAL A 143 10.39 -0.24 -5.56
CA VAL A 143 10.80 -1.43 -4.78
C VAL A 143 9.64 -1.90 -3.91
N ARG A 144 9.20 -3.14 -4.13
CA ARG A 144 8.21 -3.82 -3.29
C ARG A 144 8.90 -4.70 -2.25
N LEU A 145 8.61 -4.47 -0.98
CA LEU A 145 9.01 -5.38 0.09
C LEU A 145 8.13 -6.65 0.06
N THR A 146 8.74 -7.82 0.20
CA THR A 146 8.05 -9.11 0.23
C THR A 146 8.48 -9.93 1.43
N GLY A 147 7.56 -10.68 2.04
CA GLY A 147 7.80 -11.49 3.25
C GLY A 147 7.26 -10.83 4.52
N ASN A 148 7.78 -11.25 5.68
CA ASN A 148 7.38 -10.68 6.97
C ASN A 148 8.13 -9.35 7.21
N VAL A 149 7.50 -8.24 6.86
CA VAL A 149 8.05 -6.90 7.03
C VAL A 149 7.58 -6.34 8.38
N VAL A 150 8.47 -6.35 9.36
CA VAL A 150 8.23 -5.77 10.69
C VAL A 150 9.27 -4.70 11.01
N GLY A 151 8.86 -3.66 11.74
CA GLY A 151 9.73 -2.57 12.15
C GLY A 151 9.83 -1.45 11.11
N GLN A 152 10.83 -0.59 11.29
CA GLN A 152 11.13 0.55 10.42
C GLN A 152 12.43 0.29 9.64
N PRO A 153 12.63 0.93 8.48
CA PRO A 153 13.89 0.84 7.76
C PRO A 153 15.07 1.31 8.63
N PRO A 154 16.30 0.84 8.36
CA PRO A 154 16.73 0.11 7.17
C PRO A 154 16.29 -1.36 7.15
N PHE A 155 15.68 -1.78 6.04
CA PHE A 155 15.34 -3.18 5.80
C PHE A 155 16.52 -3.91 5.16
N LYS A 156 16.82 -5.12 5.61
CA LYS A 156 17.88 -5.97 5.05
C LYS A 156 17.28 -7.25 4.51
N GLY A 157 17.54 -7.55 3.24
CA GLY A 157 16.98 -8.72 2.56
C GLY A 157 17.81 -9.16 1.37
N ALA A 158 17.32 -10.16 0.65
CA ALA A 158 17.87 -10.57 -0.64
C ALA A 158 17.00 -10.00 -1.77
N LEU A 159 17.62 -9.45 -2.81
CA LEU A 159 16.92 -8.96 -3.99
C LEU A 159 16.33 -10.14 -4.78
N SER A 160 15.02 -10.39 -4.68
CA SER A 160 14.40 -11.53 -5.37
C SER A 160 14.26 -11.33 -6.87
N HIS A 161 13.98 -10.10 -7.32
CA HIS A 161 13.87 -9.74 -8.72
C HIS A 161 14.29 -8.28 -8.86
N ARG A 162 15.10 -7.98 -9.87
CA ARG A 162 15.68 -6.63 -10.04
C ARG A 162 14.70 -5.57 -10.56
N GLY A 163 13.50 -5.98 -10.93
CA GLY A 163 12.48 -5.12 -11.55
C GLY A 163 12.86 -4.73 -12.97
N TRP A 164 11.93 -4.11 -13.67
CA TRP A 164 12.15 -3.58 -15.01
C TRP A 164 11.59 -2.16 -15.10
N ARG A 165 12.32 -1.29 -15.78
CA ARG A 165 11.95 0.10 -16.05
C ARG A 165 12.18 0.37 -17.53
N ALA A 166 11.19 0.98 -18.18
CA ALA A 166 11.41 1.58 -19.49
C ALA A 166 12.12 2.93 -19.31
N THR A 167 13.34 3.07 -19.83
CA THR A 167 14.10 4.33 -19.85
C THR A 167 13.84 5.13 -21.12
N SER A 168 13.33 4.48 -22.17
CA SER A 168 12.93 5.12 -23.43
C SER A 168 11.76 4.36 -24.07
N VAL A 169 10.86 5.10 -24.73
CA VAL A 169 9.71 4.58 -25.49
C VAL A 169 9.71 5.23 -26.88
N ARG A 170 9.58 4.42 -27.93
CA ARG A 170 9.69 4.79 -29.35
C ARG A 170 8.58 4.13 -30.17
N LEU A 171 7.33 4.41 -29.83
CA LEU A 171 6.18 3.92 -30.59
C LEU A 171 6.05 4.69 -31.93
N PRO A 172 5.60 4.02 -33.00
CA PRO A 172 5.35 4.67 -34.28
C PRO A 172 4.22 5.72 -34.12
N LYS A 173 4.13 6.67 -35.04
CA LYS A 173 3.02 7.64 -35.03
C LYS A 173 1.77 6.99 -35.62
N LEU A 174 0.61 7.24 -35.02
CA LEU A 174 -0.68 6.90 -35.60
C LEU A 174 -1.10 7.99 -36.60
N ALA A 175 -1.68 7.59 -37.73
CA ALA A 175 -2.34 8.52 -38.64
C ALA A 175 -3.69 8.94 -38.05
N GLU A 176 -4.11 10.20 -38.24
CA GLU A 176 -5.37 10.72 -37.68
C GLU A 176 -6.61 9.93 -38.12
N ALA A 177 -6.58 9.33 -39.32
CA ALA A 177 -7.69 8.54 -39.86
C ALA A 177 -7.65 7.05 -39.46
N HIS A 178 -6.66 6.60 -38.67
CA HIS A 178 -6.52 5.20 -38.30
C HIS A 178 -7.33 4.89 -37.04
N ASP A 179 -8.28 3.94 -37.14
CA ASP A 179 -9.00 3.43 -35.97
C ASP A 179 -8.11 2.46 -35.19
N ALA A 180 -7.50 2.95 -34.11
CA ALA A 180 -6.64 2.15 -33.22
C ALA A 180 -7.35 0.97 -32.55
N LYS A 181 -8.70 0.91 -32.58
CA LYS A 181 -9.46 -0.23 -32.05
C LYS A 181 -9.39 -1.46 -32.95
N ILE A 182 -9.00 -1.30 -34.22
CA ILE A 182 -8.78 -2.40 -35.15
C ILE A 182 -7.35 -2.90 -34.97
N LEU A 183 -7.17 -3.91 -34.12
CA LEU A 183 -5.85 -4.46 -33.76
C LEU A 183 -5.22 -5.31 -34.88
N ALA A 184 -6.07 -5.96 -35.68
CA ALA A 184 -5.70 -6.66 -36.90
C ALA A 184 -6.91 -6.62 -37.86
N PRO A 185 -6.72 -6.22 -39.13
CA PRO A 185 -7.81 -6.24 -40.11
C PRO A 185 -8.19 -7.67 -40.49
N ALA A 186 -9.45 -7.89 -40.86
CA ALA A 186 -9.88 -9.14 -41.46
C ALA A 186 -9.37 -9.24 -42.91
N GLU A 187 -8.84 -10.41 -43.29
CA GLU A 187 -8.37 -10.70 -44.64
C GLU A 187 -9.40 -11.55 -45.38
N VAL A 188 -9.70 -11.18 -46.63
CA VAL A 188 -10.65 -11.90 -47.50
C VAL A 188 -9.97 -12.15 -48.84
N GLU A 189 -9.82 -13.42 -49.21
CA GLU A 189 -9.31 -13.84 -50.52
C GLU A 189 -10.45 -13.91 -51.55
N LEU A 190 -10.18 -13.53 -52.80
CA LEU A 190 -11.13 -13.50 -53.93
C LEU A 190 -10.66 -14.40 -55.07
#